data_AF-A0A6B2D9G2-F1
#
_entry.id   AF-A0A6B2D9G2-F1
#
_cell.length_a   1.000
_cell.length_b   1.000
_cell.length_c   1.000
_cell.angle_alpha   90.00
_cell.angle_beta   90.00
_cell.angle_gamma   90.00
#
_symmetry.space_group_name_H-M   'P 1'
#
loop_
_entity.id
_entity.type
_entity.pdbx_description
1 polymer ?
#
loop_
_entity_poly.entity_id
_entity_poly.type
_entity_poly.pdbx_seq_one_letter_code
_entity_poly.pdbx_strand_id
1 'polypeptide(L)'
;EPAATSRPDATGLTGTQYLVRRRERLKAIQRGREEVLAAAGRLEGALRRHASDSIGRARPHGVLVNTAFLVETGREAAFHAEFEWFARELRAAGATVETSGPWPPYSFTDVELGATDG
;
A
#
# COMPACT_ATOMS: atom_id res chain seq x y z
N GLU A 1 -27.42 47.73 10.87
CA GLU A 1 -27.72 46.35 11.29
C GLU A 1 -26.85 45.40 10.47
N PRO A 2 -26.03 44.56 11.12
CA PRO A 2 -25.75 43.25 10.54
C PRO A 2 -25.78 42.14 11.62
N ALA A 3 -26.75 41.23 11.51
CA ALA A 3 -26.85 40.05 12.35
C ALA A 3 -25.99 38.91 11.79
N ALA A 4 -25.20 38.36 12.69
CA ALA A 4 -24.21 37.30 12.52
C ALA A 4 -24.72 36.05 11.78
N THR A 5 -23.88 35.57 10.85
CA THR A 5 -23.93 34.20 10.35
C THR A 5 -23.50 33.26 11.49
N SER A 6 -24.48 32.67 12.19
CA SER A 6 -24.22 31.66 13.23
C SER A 6 -23.68 30.38 12.60
N ARG A 7 -22.47 29.97 13.01
CA ARG A 7 -21.93 28.63 12.76
C ARG A 7 -22.76 27.62 13.55
N PRO A 8 -23.16 26.48 12.97
CA PRO A 8 -23.97 25.50 13.69
C PRO A 8 -23.22 24.95 14.90
N ASP A 9 -24.00 24.76 15.97
CA ASP A 9 -23.59 24.49 17.34
C ASP A 9 -22.61 23.32 17.52
N ALA A 10 -21.47 23.63 18.12
CA ALA A 10 -20.64 22.68 18.86
C ALA A 10 -21.21 22.51 20.27
N THR A 11 -22.42 22.00 20.41
CA THR A 11 -23.05 21.77 21.72
C THR A 11 -22.38 20.58 22.43
N GLY A 12 -21.44 20.89 23.34
CA GLY A 12 -21.11 20.01 24.47
C GLY A 12 -19.65 19.57 24.66
N LEU A 13 -18.69 20.00 23.84
CA LEU A 13 -17.27 19.66 24.02
C LEU A 13 -16.43 20.91 24.28
N THR A 14 -15.71 20.93 25.40
CA THR A 14 -14.71 21.97 25.65
C THR A 14 -13.61 21.89 24.58
N GLY A 15 -12.96 23.02 24.26
CA GLY A 15 -11.88 23.04 23.25
C GLY A 15 -10.78 22.00 23.50
N THR A 16 -10.49 21.73 24.78
CA THR A 16 -9.60 20.65 25.21
C THR A 16 -10.13 19.26 24.86
N GLN A 17 -11.43 18.99 25.10
CA GLN A 17 -12.04 17.71 24.73
C GLN A 17 -12.05 17.50 23.21
N TYR A 18 -12.24 18.55 22.41
CA TYR A 18 -12.09 18.49 20.96
C TYR A 18 -10.66 18.11 20.55
N LEU A 19 -9.64 18.79 21.10
CA LEU A 19 -8.23 18.50 20.79
C LEU A 19 -7.82 17.08 21.19
N VAL A 20 -8.27 16.60 22.35
CA VAL A 20 -8.03 15.21 22.79
C VAL A 20 -8.66 14.23 21.80
N ARG A 21 -9.94 14.40 21.46
CA ARG A 21 -10.63 13.54 20.47
C ARG A 21 -9.93 13.56 19.10
N ARG A 22 -9.51 14.74 18.64
CA ARG A 22 -8.78 14.89 17.38
C ARG A 22 -7.44 14.15 17.41
N ARG A 23 -6.69 14.27 18.51
CA ARG A 23 -5.41 13.58 18.69
C ARG A 23 -5.58 12.06 18.70
N GLU A 24 -6.55 11.55 19.44
CA GLU A 24 -6.80 10.11 19.49
C GLU A 24 -7.25 9.55 18.14
N ARG A 25 -8.06 10.29 17.38
CA ARG A 25 -8.40 9.93 15.98
C ARG A 25 -7.16 9.86 15.09
N LEU A 26 -6.26 10.84 15.17
CA LEU A 26 -5.03 10.84 14.36
C LEU A 26 -4.11 9.68 14.74
N LYS A 27 -3.96 9.38 16.04
CA LYS A 27 -3.20 8.21 16.50
C LYS A 27 -3.81 6.90 16.01
N ALA A 28 -5.14 6.76 16.03
CA ALA A 28 -5.81 5.57 15.52
C ALA A 28 -5.56 5.37 14.01
N ILE A 29 -5.64 6.45 13.22
CA ILE A 29 -5.33 6.41 11.78
C ILE A 29 -3.86 6.02 11.55
N GLN A 30 -2.94 6.61 12.33
CA GLN A 30 -1.51 6.31 12.20
C GLN A 30 -1.21 4.85 12.53
N ARG A 31 -1.77 4.32 13.63
CA ARG A 31 -1.61 2.90 14.01
C ARG A 31 -2.15 1.97 12.95
N GLY A 32 -3.36 2.21 12.45
CA GLY A 32 -3.94 1.40 11.36
C GLY A 32 -3.05 1.42 10.11
N ARG A 33 -2.46 2.57 9.76
CA ARG A 33 -1.52 2.67 8.63
C ARG A 33 -0.24 1.87 8.88
N GLU A 34 0.32 1.93 10.08
CA GLU A 34 1.53 1.17 10.45
C GLU A 34 1.28 -0.34 10.43
N GLU A 35 0.13 -0.78 10.92
CA GLU A 35 -0.29 -2.20 10.89
C GLU A 35 -0.41 -2.71 9.45
N VAL A 36 -1.06 -1.95 8.56
CA VAL A 36 -1.18 -2.30 7.15
C VAL A 36 0.19 -2.33 6.46
N LEU A 37 1.08 -1.37 6.76
CA LEU A 37 2.44 -1.36 6.22
C LEU A 37 3.26 -2.57 6.68
N ALA A 38 3.16 -2.94 7.96
CA ALA A 38 3.83 -4.12 8.48
C ALA A 38 3.31 -5.41 7.83
N ALA A 39 1.99 -5.52 7.63
CA ALA A 39 1.37 -6.64 6.94
C ALA A 39 1.78 -6.71 5.46
N ALA A 40 1.83 -5.57 4.76
CA ALA A 40 2.30 -5.50 3.38
C ALA A 40 3.77 -5.91 3.26
N GLY A 41 4.63 -5.53 4.22
CA GLY A 41 6.02 -5.99 4.26
C GLY A 41 6.16 -7.49 4.46
N ARG A 42 5.29 -8.13 5.27
CA ARG A 42 5.23 -9.59 5.40
C ARG A 42 4.83 -10.26 4.09
N LEU A 43 3.81 -9.73 3.42
CA LEU A 43 3.38 -10.20 2.10
C LEU A 43 4.54 -10.12 1.09
N GLU A 44 5.18 -8.97 0.94
CA GLU A 44 6.32 -8.82 0.00
C GLU A 44 7.46 -9.79 0.33
N GLY A 45 7.79 -9.94 1.62
CA GLY A 45 8.82 -10.88 2.07
C GLY A 45 8.49 -12.34 1.75
N ALA A 46 7.21 -12.73 1.85
CA ALA A 46 6.75 -14.07 1.49
C ALA A 46 6.80 -14.28 -0.03
N LEU A 47 6.27 -13.33 -0.81
CA LEU A 47 6.26 -13.40 -2.28
C LEU A 47 7.68 -13.46 -2.88
N ARG A 48 8.63 -12.71 -2.31
CA ARG A 48 10.05 -12.76 -2.72
C ARG A 48 10.68 -14.15 -2.63
N ARG A 49 10.17 -15.06 -1.81
CA ARG A 49 10.69 -16.44 -1.70
C ARG A 49 10.30 -17.31 -2.90
N HIS A 50 9.22 -16.94 -3.57
CA HIS A 50 8.69 -17.64 -4.74
C HIS A 50 9.14 -16.99 -6.05
N ALA A 51 9.56 -15.73 -6.01
CA ALA A 51 10.07 -14.99 -7.15
C ALA A 51 11.59 -15.16 -7.32
N SER A 52 12.06 -15.20 -8.57
CA SER A 52 13.48 -15.19 -8.91
C SER A 52 14.06 -13.78 -8.86
N ASP A 53 13.22 -12.76 -9.09
CA ASP A 53 13.58 -11.35 -8.94
C ASP A 53 12.35 -10.48 -8.58
N SER A 54 12.58 -9.28 -8.04
CA SER A 54 11.53 -8.33 -7.70
C SER A 54 11.99 -6.87 -7.86
N ILE A 55 11.13 -6.04 -8.45
CA ILE A 55 11.43 -4.63 -8.71
C ILE A 55 10.32 -3.76 -8.12
N GLY A 56 10.71 -2.84 -7.23
CA GLY A 56 9.83 -1.81 -6.71
C GLY A 56 9.53 -0.77 -7.79
N ARG A 57 8.25 -0.45 -7.99
CA ARG A 57 7.78 0.53 -8.96
C ARG A 57 7.40 1.85 -8.27
N ALA A 58 7.30 2.91 -9.06
CA ALA A 58 6.76 4.19 -8.60
C ALA A 58 5.37 3.98 -8.00
N ARG A 59 5.12 4.62 -6.84
CA ARG A 59 3.88 4.46 -6.08
C ARG A 59 2.96 5.64 -6.37
N PRO A 60 1.80 5.43 -7.02
CA PRO A 60 0.78 6.47 -7.12
C PRO A 60 0.34 6.95 -5.74
N HIS A 61 -0.26 8.14 -5.67
CA HIS A 61 -0.72 8.68 -4.39
C HIS A 61 -1.72 7.71 -3.74
N GLY A 62 -1.47 7.34 -2.48
CA GLY A 62 -2.33 6.43 -1.71
C GLY A 62 -1.95 4.95 -1.84
N VAL A 63 -1.00 4.60 -2.71
CA VAL A 63 -0.49 3.23 -2.83
C VAL A 63 0.67 3.02 -1.84
N LEU A 64 0.54 2.02 -0.98
CA LEU A 64 1.57 1.71 0.02
C LEU A 64 2.73 0.90 -0.57
N VAL A 65 2.41 -0.07 -1.43
CA VAL A 65 3.34 -1.00 -2.07
C VAL A 65 2.96 -1.16 -3.54
N ASN A 66 3.95 -1.11 -4.43
CA ASN A 66 3.80 -1.39 -5.86
C ASN A 66 5.06 -2.11 -6.34
N THR A 67 4.99 -3.41 -6.52
CA THR A 67 6.15 -4.27 -6.78
C THR A 67 5.82 -5.27 -7.87
N ALA A 68 6.71 -5.40 -8.84
CA ALA A 68 6.67 -6.47 -9.83
C ALA A 68 7.53 -7.64 -9.37
N PHE A 69 7.05 -8.86 -9.63
CA PHE A 69 7.75 -10.09 -9.29
C PHE A 69 7.98 -10.91 -10.57
N LEU A 70 9.20 -11.39 -10.76
CA LEU A 70 9.52 -12.36 -11.79
C LEU A 70 9.41 -13.75 -11.16
N VAL A 71 8.44 -14.53 -11.61
CA VAL A 71 8.13 -15.84 -11.02
C VAL A 71 8.31 -16.92 -12.08
N GLU A 72 9.05 -17.97 -11.76
CA GLU A 72 9.15 -19.15 -12.62
C GLU A 72 7.78 -19.83 -12.78
N THR A 73 7.44 -20.29 -13.98
CA THR A 73 6.13 -20.88 -14.29
C THR A 73 5.76 -22.04 -13.36
N GLY A 74 6.74 -22.85 -12.93
CA GLY A 74 6.50 -23.95 -11.98
C GLY A 74 6.17 -23.50 -10.54
N ARG A 75 6.39 -22.23 -10.20
CA ARG A 75 6.14 -21.63 -8.88
C ARG A 75 4.94 -20.68 -8.85
N GLU A 76 4.32 -20.41 -10.00
CA GLU A 76 3.19 -19.48 -10.14
C GLU A 76 2.03 -19.83 -9.22
N ALA A 77 1.61 -21.10 -9.18
CA ALA A 77 0.52 -21.54 -8.31
C ALA A 77 0.81 -21.32 -6.82
N ALA A 78 2.05 -21.59 -6.38
CA ALA A 78 2.48 -21.37 -5.00
C ALA A 78 2.53 -19.87 -4.67
N PHE A 79 3.03 -19.05 -5.59
CA PHE A 79 3.05 -17.59 -5.47
C PHE A 79 1.63 -17.03 -5.30
N HIS A 80 0.67 -17.45 -6.13
CA HIS A 80 -0.71 -16.99 -6.03
C HIS A 80 -1.42 -17.48 -4.76
N ALA A 81 -1.14 -18.71 -4.32
CA ALA A 81 -1.70 -19.23 -3.06
C ALA A 81 -1.22 -18.40 -1.85
N GLU A 82 0.08 -18.08 -1.80
CA GLU A 82 0.66 -17.25 -0.76
C GLU A 82 0.11 -15.81 -0.82
N PHE A 83 -0.01 -15.24 -2.03
CA PHE A 83 -0.63 -13.94 -2.23
C PHE A 83 -2.05 -13.90 -1.68
N GLU A 84 -2.91 -14.86 -2.04
CA GLU A 84 -4.31 -14.86 -1.59
C GLU A 84 -4.44 -15.08 -0.07
N TRP A 85 -3.53 -15.84 0.54
CA TRP A 85 -3.50 -16.00 1.99
C TRP A 85 -3.33 -14.64 2.70
N PHE A 86 -2.29 -13.90 2.35
CA PHE A 86 -2.02 -12.57 2.91
C PHE A 86 -3.01 -11.50 2.45
N ALA A 87 -3.51 -11.59 1.21
CA ALA A 87 -4.49 -10.64 0.71
C ALA A 87 -5.79 -10.71 1.51
N ARG A 88 -6.21 -11.90 1.98
CA ARG A 88 -7.36 -12.02 2.90
C ARG A 88 -7.12 -11.31 4.23
N GLU A 89 -5.94 -11.47 4.82
CA GLU A 89 -5.56 -10.78 6.09
C GLU A 89 -5.59 -9.26 5.91
N LEU A 90 -4.99 -8.76 4.84
CA LEU A 90 -4.95 -7.33 4.51
C LEU A 90 -6.34 -6.76 4.23
N ARG A 91 -7.19 -7.48 3.48
CA ARG A 91 -8.58 -7.08 3.22
C ARG A 91 -9.40 -7.03 4.52
N ALA A 92 -9.21 -8.00 5.42
CA ALA A 92 -9.86 -7.99 6.74
C ALA A 92 -9.40 -6.80 7.61
N ALA A 93 -8.16 -6.34 7.44
CA ALA A 93 -7.64 -5.12 8.06
C ALA A 93 -8.07 -3.82 7.34
N GLY A 94 -8.90 -3.90 6.30
CA GLY A 94 -9.44 -2.75 5.57
C GLY A 94 -8.52 -2.20 4.46
N ALA A 95 -7.51 -2.96 4.04
CA ALA A 95 -6.64 -2.60 2.93
C ALA A 95 -7.15 -3.18 1.59
N THR A 96 -6.96 -2.44 0.50
CA THR A 96 -7.16 -2.96 -0.86
C THR A 96 -5.89 -3.62 -1.35
N VAL A 97 -6.00 -4.83 -1.90
CA VAL A 97 -4.87 -5.60 -2.44
C VAL A 97 -5.27 -6.23 -3.76
N GLU A 98 -4.45 -5.96 -4.79
CA GLU A 98 -4.66 -6.39 -6.16
C GLU A 98 -3.37 -7.01 -6.71
N THR A 99 -3.53 -7.99 -7.60
CA THR A 99 -2.45 -8.59 -8.38
C THR A 99 -2.85 -8.60 -9.85
N SER A 100 -1.89 -8.47 -10.75
CA SER A 100 -2.14 -8.50 -12.20
C SER A 100 -1.05 -9.29 -12.91
N GLY A 101 -1.42 -9.95 -14.01
CA GLY A 101 -0.52 -10.78 -14.82
C GLY A 101 -1.12 -12.16 -15.11
N PRO A 102 -0.32 -13.07 -15.67
CA PRO A 102 1.09 -12.88 -16.05
C PRO A 102 1.26 -11.88 -17.21
N TRP A 103 2.33 -11.10 -17.17
CA TRP A 103 2.72 -10.16 -18.23
C TRP A 103 4.09 -10.54 -18.79
N PRO A 104 4.44 -10.17 -20.03
CA PRO A 104 5.82 -10.26 -20.50
C PRO A 104 6.77 -9.54 -19.51
N PRO A 105 7.98 -10.06 -19.25
CA PRO A 105 8.87 -9.59 -18.19
C PRO A 105 9.62 -8.30 -18.56
N TYR A 106 8.96 -7.34 -19.21
CA TYR A 106 9.56 -6.07 -19.64
C TYR A 106 10.12 -5.24 -18.48
N SER A 107 9.60 -5.41 -17.27
CA SER A 107 10.18 -4.77 -16.08
C SER A 107 11.57 -5.26 -15.71
N PHE A 108 11.97 -6.43 -16.22
CA PHE A 108 13.24 -7.10 -15.92
C PHE A 108 14.17 -7.11 -17.15
N THR A 109 13.88 -6.28 -18.15
CA THR A 109 14.68 -6.19 -19.38
C THR A 109 15.44 -4.87 -19.37
N ASP A 110 16.77 -4.94 -19.48
CA ASP A 110 17.62 -3.76 -19.66
C ASP A 110 17.87 -3.49 -21.16
N VAL A 111 17.87 -2.20 -21.52
CA VAL A 111 18.23 -1.74 -22.87
C VAL A 111 19.38 -0.75 -22.72
N GLU A 112 20.56 -1.12 -23.20
CA GLU A 112 21.73 -0.25 -23.23
C GLU A 112 21.83 0.45 -24.60
N LEU A 113 22.02 1.76 -24.58
CA LEU A 113 22.23 2.57 -25.78
C LEU A 113 23.59 3.28 -25.65
N GLY A 114 24.51 2.97 -26.55
CA GLY A 114 25.81 3.65 -26.65
C GLY A 114 25.90 4.45 -27.95
N ALA A 115 26.38 5.70 -27.86
CA ALA A 115 26.91 6.39 -29.02
C ALA A 115 28.34 5.88 -29.24
N THR A 116 28.63 5.33 -30.42
CA THR A 116 30.01 5.11 -30.83
C THR A 116 30.65 6.48 -31.08
N ASP A 117 31.50 6.93 -30.15
CA ASP A 117 32.44 8.00 -30.43
C ASP A 117 33.41 7.49 -31.51
N GLY A 118 33.34 8.12 -32.68
CA GLY A 118 34.24 7.89 -33.82
C GLY A 118 35.51 8.71 -33.74
#